data_AF-A0A7X8ZDA2-F1
#
_entry.id   AF-A0A7X8ZDA2-F1
#
_cell.length_a   1.000
_cell.length_b   1.000
_cell.length_c   1.000
_cell.angle_alpha   90.00
_cell.angle_beta   90.00
_cell.angle_gamma   90.00
#
_symmetry.space_group_name_H-M   'P 1'
#
loop_
_entity.id
_entity.type
_entity.pdbx_description
1 polymer ?
#
loop_
_entity_poly.entity_id
_entity_poly.type
_entity_poly.pdbx_seq_one_letter_code
_entity_poly.pdbx_strand_id
1 'polypeptide(L)'
;AAGLDGIIWQCPVVLLADVRSVGVQGDGRTYGHPIVLRPVSSEDAMTADWTRLPYEVLERISTRITNEVADVNRVVLDVTSKPPGTIEWE
;
A
#
# COMPACT_ATOMS: atom_id res chain seq x y z
N ALA A 1 3.52 -11.76 11.77
CA ALA A 1 2.57 -11.14 12.73
C ALA A 1 1.11 -11.31 12.30
N ALA A 2 0.75 -11.04 11.03
CA ALA A 2 -0.62 -11.24 10.53
C ALA A 2 -0.88 -12.65 9.95
N GLY A 3 0.17 -13.48 9.78
CA GLY A 3 0.02 -14.85 9.27
C GLY A 3 -0.28 -14.95 7.76
N LEU A 4 0.00 -13.88 7.00
CA LEU A 4 -0.31 -13.80 5.56
C LEU A 4 0.87 -14.18 4.65
N ASP A 5 2.02 -14.54 5.23
CA ASP A 5 3.27 -14.81 4.51
C ASP A 5 3.17 -16.01 3.56
N GLY A 6 2.17 -16.89 3.73
CA GLY A 6 1.89 -18.01 2.83
C GLY A 6 0.87 -17.70 1.71
N ILE A 7 0.27 -16.51 1.72
CA ILE A 7 -0.77 -16.09 0.77
C ILE A 7 -0.23 -14.99 -0.14
N ILE A 8 0.56 -14.08 0.42
CA ILE A 8 1.17 -12.98 -0.30
C ILE A 8 2.49 -13.47 -0.91
N TRP A 9 2.59 -13.41 -2.23
CA TRP A 9 3.84 -13.67 -2.93
C TRP A 9 4.83 -12.51 -2.75
N GLN A 10 4.36 -11.29 -3.05
CA GLN A 10 5.11 -10.06 -2.88
C GLN A 10 4.17 -8.94 -2.41
N CYS A 11 4.73 -7.95 -1.71
CA CYS A 11 4.01 -6.73 -1.35
C CYS A 11 4.93 -5.51 -1.51
N PRO A 12 5.19 -5.03 -2.73
CA PRO A 12 5.90 -3.78 -2.92
C PRO A 12 5.20 -2.63 -2.21
N VAL A 13 6.00 -1.69 -1.70
CA VAL A 13 5.52 -0.45 -1.09
C VAL A 13 6.12 0.70 -1.89
N VAL A 14 5.27 1.45 -2.57
CA VAL A 14 5.71 2.49 -3.52
C VAL A 14 5.43 3.86 -2.91
N LEU A 15 6.46 4.70 -2.81
CA LEU A 15 6.32 6.10 -2.43
C LEU A 15 6.06 6.93 -3.69
N LEU A 16 4.94 7.66 -3.72
CA LEU A 16 4.67 8.61 -4.79
C LEU A 16 5.32 9.96 -4.47
N ALA A 17 6.64 10.02 -4.64
CA ALA A 17 7.47 11.15 -4.20
C ALA A 17 7.08 12.50 -4.84
N ASP A 18 6.58 12.48 -6.08
CA ASP A 18 6.15 13.71 -6.78
C ASP A 18 4.66 14.04 -6.54
N VAL A 19 3.95 13.23 -5.76
CA VAL A 19 2.53 13.45 -5.43
C VAL A 19 2.41 13.94 -4.00
N ARG A 20 1.60 14.98 -3.80
CA ARG A 20 1.19 15.47 -2.48
C ARG A 20 -0.30 15.27 -2.30
N SER A 21 -0.71 14.91 -1.09
CA SER A 21 -2.10 14.79 -0.70
C SER A 21 -2.38 15.64 0.55
N VAL A 22 -3.61 16.15 0.69
CA VAL A 22 -4.00 16.90 1.88
C VAL A 22 -4.32 15.93 3.01
N GLY A 23 -3.78 16.21 4.20
CA GLY A 23 -4.12 15.57 5.46
C GLY A 23 -4.46 16.61 6.53
N VAL A 24 -4.81 16.14 7.72
CA VAL A 24 -5.05 16.96 8.89
C VAL A 24 -4.17 16.43 10.02
N GLN A 25 -3.38 17.30 10.63
CA GLN A 25 -2.62 16.99 11.84
C GLN A 25 -2.81 18.15 12.83
N GLY A 26 -3.30 17.86 14.03
CA GLY A 26 -3.78 18.88 14.96
C GLY A 26 -4.89 19.72 14.33
N ASP A 27 -4.78 21.04 14.42
CA ASP A 27 -5.76 22.00 13.89
C ASP A 27 -5.43 22.48 12.47
N GLY A 28 -4.35 21.96 11.86
CA GLY A 28 -3.81 22.42 10.59
C GLY A 28 -3.96 21.44 9.43
N ARG A 29 -3.98 21.97 8.21
CA ARG A 29 -3.81 21.17 6.98
C ARG A 29 -2.34 20.83 6.79
N THR A 30 -2.07 19.58 6.46
CA THR A 30 -0.72 19.10 6.11
C THR A 30 -0.69 18.55 4.69
N TYR A 31 0.50 18.56 4.09
CA TYR A 31 0.74 18.07 2.74
C TYR A 31 1.81 16.98 2.77
N GLY A 32 1.38 15.74 2.85
CA GLY A 32 2.26 14.57 2.84
C GLY A 32 2.19 13.82 1.51
N HIS A 33 3.04 12.81 1.39
CA HIS A 33 3.08 11.88 0.27
C HIS A 33 2.14 10.70 0.52
N PRO A 34 1.43 10.23 -0.52
CA PRO A 34 0.79 8.94 -0.47
C PRO A 34 1.81 7.81 -0.68
N ILE A 35 1.57 6.68 -0.02
CA ILE A 35 2.23 5.42 -0.33
C ILE A 35 1.22 4.39 -0.85
N VAL A 36 1.67 3.52 -1.74
CA VAL A 36 0.89 2.43 -2.32
C VAL A 36 1.33 1.12 -1.69
N LEU A 37 0.37 0.34 -1.19
CA LEU A 37 0.57 -1.06 -0.82
C LEU A 37 0.18 -1.92 -2.01
N ARG A 38 1.07 -2.84 -2.42
CA ARG A 38 0.88 -3.70 -3.58
C ARG A 38 0.93 -5.20 -3.25
N PRO A 39 0.06 -5.73 -2.39
CA PRO A 39 0.06 -7.16 -2.09
C PRO A 39 -0.44 -7.94 -3.30
N VAL A 40 0.35 -8.89 -3.78
CA VAL A 40 0.01 -9.76 -4.91
C VAL A 40 0.19 -11.23 -4.55
N SER A 41 -0.67 -12.06 -5.13
CA SER A 41 -0.55 -13.52 -5.13
C SER A 41 -0.34 -13.99 -6.57
N SER A 42 0.58 -14.93 -6.76
CA SER A 42 0.94 -15.48 -8.07
C SER A 42 1.43 -16.91 -7.90
N GLU A 43 1.26 -17.74 -8.93
CA GLU A 43 1.83 -19.09 -8.99
C GLU A 43 3.14 -19.12 -9.81
N ASP A 44 3.29 -18.22 -10.79
CA ASP A 44 4.33 -18.30 -11.83
C ASP A 44 4.95 -16.95 -12.24
N ALA A 45 4.59 -15.86 -11.56
CA ALA A 45 4.94 -14.47 -11.86
C ALA A 45 4.52 -13.96 -13.25
N MET A 46 3.91 -14.78 -14.13
CA MET A 46 3.38 -14.36 -15.43
C MET A 46 2.01 -13.72 -15.26
N THR A 47 1.20 -14.24 -14.34
CA THR A 47 -0.08 -13.66 -13.91
C THR A 47 -0.08 -13.42 -12.41
N ALA A 48 -0.74 -12.37 -11.95
CA ALA A 48 -0.90 -12.11 -10.52
C ALA A 48 -2.24 -11.44 -10.25
N ASP A 49 -2.90 -11.83 -9.16
CA ASP A 49 -4.04 -11.09 -8.63
C ASP A 49 -3.60 -10.26 -7.43
N TRP A 50 -4.27 -9.13 -7.20
CA TRP A 50 -4.06 -8.40 -5.96
C TRP A 50 -4.63 -9.23 -4.80
N THR A 51 -3.89 -9.29 -3.69
CA THR A 51 -4.32 -10.09 -2.54
C THR A 51 -5.32 -9.29 -1.70
N ARG A 52 -6.49 -9.90 -1.47
CA ARG A 52 -7.54 -9.35 -0.60
C ARG A 52 -7.11 -9.47 0.85
N LEU A 53 -6.48 -8.43 1.37
CA LEU A 53 -6.05 -8.38 2.77
C LEU A 53 -7.26 -8.16 3.69
N PRO A 54 -7.28 -8.77 4.90
CA PRO A 54 -8.27 -8.45 5.90
C PRO A 54 -8.25 -6.95 6.25
N TYR A 55 -9.43 -6.34 6.41
CA TYR A 55 -9.53 -4.91 6.60
C TYR A 55 -8.89 -4.43 7.91
N GLU A 56 -8.88 -5.25 8.96
CA GLU A 56 -8.20 -4.96 10.21
C GLU A 56 -6.67 -4.90 10.06
N VAL A 57 -6.11 -5.68 9.13
CA VAL A 57 -4.69 -5.63 8.79
C VAL A 57 -4.38 -4.34 8.03
N LEU A 58 -5.23 -3.97 7.06
CA LEU A 58 -5.10 -2.72 6.31
C LEU A 58 -5.23 -1.49 7.21
N GLU A 59 -6.18 -1.48 8.14
CA GLU A 59 -6.34 -0.44 9.15
C GLU A 59 -5.07 -0.30 9.98
N ARG A 60 -4.57 -1.41 10.54
CA ARG A 60 -3.35 -1.40 11.35
C ARG A 60 -2.14 -0.89 10.57
N ILE A 61 -1.96 -1.32 9.32
CA ILE A 61 -0.86 -0.84 8.46
C ILE A 61 -1.01 0.66 8.23
N SER A 62 -2.20 1.12 7.82
CA SER A 62 -2.49 2.52 7.55
C SER A 62 -2.19 3.40 8.75
N THR A 63 -2.74 3.06 9.92
CA THR A 63 -2.52 3.80 11.18
C THR A 63 -1.05 3.88 11.56
N ARG A 64 -0.32 2.77 11.48
CA ARG A 64 1.11 2.77 11.83
C ARG A 64 1.91 3.63 10.88
N ILE A 65 1.69 3.50 9.57
CA ILE A 65 2.45 4.26 8.58
C ILE A 65 2.21 5.77 8.75
N THR A 66 0.94 6.20 8.85
CA THR A 66 0.64 7.64 8.99
C THR A 66 1.08 8.24 10.32
N ASN A 67 1.29 7.42 11.36
CA ASN A 67 1.74 7.89 12.67
C ASN A 67 3.25 7.80 12.87
N GLU A 68 3.92 6.83 12.24
CA GLU A 68 5.33 6.51 12.49
C GLU A 68 6.25 7.02 11.36
N VAL A 69 5.73 7.23 10.15
CA VAL A 69 6.52 7.68 9.00
C VAL A 69 6.27 9.15 8.74
N ALA A 70 7.32 9.96 8.94
CA ALA A 70 7.28 11.39 8.65
C ALA A 70 6.92 11.65 7.18
N ASP A 71 6.20 12.76 6.94
CA ASP A 71 5.77 13.22 5.63
C ASP A 71 4.84 12.27 4.84
N VAL A 72 4.45 11.11 5.38
CA VAL A 72 3.43 10.23 4.78
C VAL A 72 2.09 10.47 5.46
N ASN A 73 1.07 10.78 4.67
CA ASN A 73 -0.26 11.12 5.21
C ASN A 73 -1.41 10.34 4.59
N ARG A 74 -1.09 9.41 3.69
CA ARG A 74 -2.08 8.62 2.96
C ARG A 74 -1.51 7.27 2.59
N VAL A 75 -2.33 6.25 2.77
CA VAL A 75 -2.05 4.88 2.32
C VAL A 75 -3.13 4.48 1.34
N VAL A 76 -2.72 3.93 0.19
CA VAL A 76 -3.64 3.39 -0.82
C VAL A 76 -3.31 1.93 -1.09
N LEU A 77 -4.32 1.16 -1.48
CA LEU A 77 -4.16 -0.24 -1.89
C LEU A 77 -4.31 -0.34 -3.40
N ASP A 78 -3.32 -0.92 -4.08
CA ASP A 78 -3.43 -1.20 -5.51
C ASP A 78 -4.19 -2.51 -5.76
N VAL A 79 -5.38 -2.37 -6.34
CA VAL A 79 -6.34 -3.44 -6.62
C VAL A 79 -6.34 -3.86 -8.10
N THR A 80 -5.24 -3.60 -8.82
CA THR A 80 -5.09 -3.94 -10.24
C THR A 80 -4.46 -5.33 -10.40
N SER A 81 -5.00 -6.22 -11.23
CA SER A 81 -4.35 -7.52 -11.51
C SER A 81 -3.24 -7.37 -12.58
N LYS A 82 -2.34 -8.34 -12.67
CA LYS A 82 -1.39 -8.53 -13.78
C LYS A 82 -1.91 -9.66 -14.68
N PRO A 83 -2.27 -9.39 -15.95
CA PRO A 83 -2.45 -8.08 -16.61
C PRO A 83 -3.74 -7.34 -16.13
N PRO A 84 -3.91 -6.01 -16.39
CA PRO A 84 -3.08 -5.14 -17.23
C PRO A 84 -1.89 -4.49 -16.52
N GLY A 85 -1.84 -4.52 -15.19
CA GLY A 85 -0.73 -3.96 -14.42
C GLY A 85 0.50 -4.87 -14.38
N THR A 86 1.55 -4.40 -13.74
CA THR A 86 2.72 -5.18 -13.33
C THR A 86 2.72 -5.41 -11.82
N ILE A 87 3.67 -6.20 -11.31
CA ILE A 87 3.85 -6.37 -9.86
C ILE A 87 4.50 -5.11 -9.29
N GLU A 88 5.63 -4.71 -9.86
CA GLU A 88 6.29 -3.44 -9.57
C GLU A 88 5.62 -2.27 -10.31
N TRP A 89 5.84 -1.05 -9.83
CA TRP A 89 5.34 0.18 -10.46
C TRP A 89 6.35 0.83 -11.43
N GLU A 90 7.61 0.37 -11.46
CA GLU A 90 8.69 0.80 -12.38
C GLU A 90 9.62 -0.35 -12.74
#